data_AF-A0A7J7U7J6-F1
#
_entry.id   AF-A0A7J7U7J6-F1
#
_cell.length_a   1.000
_cell.length_b   1.000
_cell.length_c   1.000
_cell.angle_alpha   90.00
_cell.angle_beta   90.00
_cell.angle_gamma   90.00
#
_symmetry.space_group_name_H-M   'P 1'
#
loop_
_entity.id
_entity.type
_entity.pdbx_description
1 polymer ?
#
loop_
_entity_poly.entity_id
_entity_poly.type
_entity_poly.pdbx_seq_one_letter_code
_entity_poly.pdbx_strand_id
1 'polypeptide(L)'
;MQIQHPTASLIAKVATAQDDITGDGTTSNVLIIGELLKQADRYISEGLHPRIIAEGFEEAKKKALEVLDEITVKKEMKRDILLEVARTSLQTKVHAELADVLVEAVVDSVLTITRPGYPIDLFMVEIMEMKHKSETDTKLIRGLVLDHGARHPEMKKRVENAYILICNVSLEYEKTLTLACGGIAVNSLEDLSVDSLGHAGLVHEYAVGEEKFTFVEDCVNPRSVTLLVKGPNKHTLTQIKDAVRDGLRAIRNAIEDGCVVPGAGAVEVTIAEALIKYKHSIKGRARLGVQAFADALLIIPKVLAQNSGYDPQETLVKVQTESLESEQPVGIDLNTGEPMVAADAGVWDNYCVKKQLLHSCTVIAANILLVDEIMRAGMSSLKG
;
A
#
# COMPACT_ATOMS: atom_id res chain seq x y z
N MET A 1 6.80 16.35 6.62
CA MET A 1 7.21 16.80 7.97
C MET A 1 8.73 16.95 7.99
N GLN A 2 9.29 18.06 8.49
CA GLN A 2 10.74 18.19 8.59
C GLN A 2 11.22 17.52 9.89
N ILE A 3 11.85 16.35 9.77
CA ILE A 3 12.32 15.55 10.91
C ILE A 3 13.68 16.05 11.35
N GLN A 4 13.81 16.47 12.61
CA GLN A 4 15.08 16.95 13.17
C GLN A 4 15.85 15.86 13.94
N HIS A 5 15.15 14.93 14.58
CA HIS A 5 15.77 13.91 15.43
C HIS A 5 16.40 12.80 14.56
N PRO A 6 17.67 12.42 14.77
CA PRO A 6 18.36 11.43 13.93
C PRO A 6 17.69 10.06 13.99
N THR A 7 17.28 9.60 15.18
CA THR A 7 16.52 8.33 15.32
C THR A 7 15.20 8.36 14.56
N ALA A 8 14.46 9.47 14.61
CA ALA A 8 13.22 9.59 13.85
C ALA A 8 13.50 9.61 12.35
N SER A 9 14.63 10.17 11.90
CA SER A 9 15.04 10.11 10.50
C SER A 9 15.41 8.69 10.06
N LEU A 10 16.07 7.90 10.91
CA LEU A 10 16.33 6.49 10.65
C LEU A 10 15.03 5.69 10.55
N ILE A 11 14.11 5.86 11.49
CA ILE A 11 12.80 5.20 11.47
C ILE A 11 11.98 5.61 10.23
N ALA A 12 12.03 6.89 9.85
CA ALA A 12 11.34 7.37 8.66
C ALA A 12 11.88 6.72 7.37
N LYS A 13 13.19 6.53 7.25
CA LYS A 13 13.79 5.81 6.10
C LYS A 13 13.31 4.36 6.01
N VAL A 14 13.05 3.72 7.16
CA VAL A 14 12.56 2.34 7.22
C VAL A 14 11.10 2.28 6.82
N ALA A 15 10.29 3.24 7.26
CA ALA A 15 8.92 3.39 6.78
C ALA A 15 8.87 3.63 5.27
N THR A 16 9.78 4.44 4.71
CA THR A 16 9.90 4.62 3.25
C THR A 16 10.28 3.32 2.55
N ALA A 17 11.25 2.56 3.07
CA ALA A 17 11.61 1.27 2.49
C ALA A 17 10.47 0.24 2.54
N GLN A 18 9.64 0.27 3.59
CA GLN A 18 8.43 -0.55 3.68
C GLN A 18 7.40 -0.13 2.63
N ASP A 19 7.20 1.18 2.44
CA ASP A 19 6.29 1.75 1.45
C ASP A 19 6.69 1.38 0.02
N ASP A 20 7.99 1.48 -0.30
CA ASP A 20 8.53 1.18 -1.62
C ASP A 20 8.33 -0.29 -2.01
N ILE A 21 8.44 -1.21 -1.05
CA ILE A 21 8.34 -2.66 -1.30
C ILE A 21 6.88 -3.12 -1.27
N THR A 22 6.12 -2.71 -0.26
CA THR A 22 4.81 -3.31 0.05
C THR A 22 3.64 -2.34 -0.08
N GLY A 23 3.88 -1.02 0.02
CA GLY A 23 2.85 0.02 -0.03
C GLY A 23 1.94 0.12 1.21
N ASP A 24 2.04 -0.81 2.15
CA ASP A 24 1.21 -0.82 3.36
C ASP A 24 2.02 -1.25 4.59
N GLY A 25 1.46 -1.04 5.78
CA GLY A 25 2.08 -1.39 7.05
C GLY A 25 3.19 -0.44 7.48
N THR A 26 3.33 0.73 6.85
CA THR A 26 4.33 1.75 7.21
C THR A 26 4.12 2.25 8.64
N THR A 27 2.86 2.55 9.02
CA THR A 27 2.48 2.95 10.38
C THR A 27 2.75 1.83 11.38
N SER A 28 2.36 0.59 11.05
CA SER A 28 2.54 -0.59 11.91
C SER A 28 4.03 -0.86 12.18
N ASN A 29 4.88 -0.69 11.17
CA ASN A 29 6.33 -0.83 11.29
C ASN A 29 6.92 0.15 12.32
N VAL A 30 6.50 1.42 12.28
CA VAL A 30 6.94 2.44 13.24
C VAL A 30 6.47 2.14 14.67
N LEU A 31 5.22 1.69 14.83
CA LEU A 31 4.66 1.34 16.13
C LEU A 31 5.41 0.17 16.78
N ILE A 32 5.70 -0.88 16.01
CA ILE A 32 6.42 -2.06 16.51
C ILE A 32 7.86 -1.72 16.86
N ILE A 33 8.57 -0.92 16.05
CA ILE A 33 9.93 -0.47 16.40
C ILE A 33 9.91 0.32 17.71
N GLY A 34 8.95 1.25 17.87
CA GLY A 34 8.83 2.04 19.09
C GLY A 34 8.55 1.17 20.33
N GLU A 35 7.63 0.21 20.22
CA GLU A 35 7.32 -0.67 21.35
C GLU A 35 8.45 -1.67 21.64
N LEU A 36 9.15 -2.20 20.62
CA LEU A 36 10.32 -3.06 20.81
C LEU A 36 11.41 -2.36 21.61
N LEU A 37 11.73 -1.10 21.25
CA LEU A 37 12.72 -0.30 21.98
C LEU A 37 12.27 -0.03 23.42
N LYS A 38 10.97 0.25 23.63
CA LYS A 38 10.39 0.46 24.96
C LYS A 38 10.44 -0.81 25.83
N GLN A 39 10.22 -1.99 25.25
CA GLN A 39 10.37 -3.26 25.99
C GLN A 39 11.85 -3.57 26.28
N ALA A 40 12.75 -3.26 25.35
CA ALA A 40 14.18 -3.42 25.56
C ALA A 40 14.70 -2.51 26.69
N ASP A 41 14.28 -1.25 26.73
CA ASP A 41 14.70 -0.26 27.73
C ASP A 41 14.39 -0.69 29.17
N ARG A 42 13.27 -1.40 29.39
CA ARG A 42 12.92 -2.00 30.69
C ARG A 42 14.00 -2.96 31.17
N TYR A 43 14.44 -3.87 30.30
CA TYR A 43 15.49 -4.84 30.64
C TYR A 43 16.88 -4.22 30.74
N ILE A 44 17.18 -3.19 29.93
CA ILE A 44 18.43 -2.43 30.04
C ILE A 44 18.49 -1.71 31.39
N SER A 45 17.40 -1.12 31.84
CA SER A 45 17.27 -0.48 33.16
C SER A 45 17.49 -1.46 34.31
N GLU A 46 17.14 -2.74 34.13
CA GLU A 46 17.43 -3.83 35.07
C GLU A 46 18.89 -4.33 35.00
N GLY A 47 19.70 -3.78 34.09
CA GLY A 47 21.12 -4.11 33.94
C GLY A 47 21.43 -5.20 32.91
N LEU A 48 20.51 -5.54 32.00
CA LEU A 48 20.85 -6.39 30.85
C LEU A 48 21.66 -5.63 29.80
N HIS A 49 22.71 -6.28 29.30
CA HIS A 49 23.49 -5.76 28.19
C HIS A 49 22.66 -5.73 26.89
N PRO A 50 22.59 -4.60 26.15
CA PRO A 50 21.77 -4.46 24.94
C PRO A 50 21.99 -5.56 23.89
N ARG A 51 23.24 -6.01 23.76
CA ARG A 51 23.62 -7.12 22.87
C ARG A 51 22.81 -8.41 23.09
N ILE A 52 22.52 -8.77 24.34
CA ILE A 52 21.77 -9.98 24.68
C ILE A 52 20.30 -9.85 24.25
N ILE A 53 19.75 -8.63 24.34
CA ILE A 53 18.38 -8.33 23.90
C ILE A 53 18.31 -8.41 22.38
N ALA A 54 19.29 -7.83 21.67
CA ALA A 54 19.38 -7.91 20.21
C ALA A 54 19.49 -9.37 19.72
N GLU A 55 20.26 -10.22 20.40
CA GLU A 55 20.32 -11.67 20.13
C GLU A 55 18.97 -12.35 20.35
N GLY A 56 18.26 -11.99 21.43
CA GLY A 56 16.91 -12.48 21.69
C GLY A 56 15.89 -12.05 20.62
N PHE A 57 16.00 -10.81 20.11
CA PHE A 57 15.15 -10.33 19.00
C PHE A 57 15.39 -11.11 17.72
N GLU A 58 16.64 -11.45 17.40
CA GLU A 58 16.97 -12.23 16.20
C GLU A 58 16.39 -13.66 16.27
N GLU A 59 16.46 -14.30 17.44
CA GLU A 59 15.84 -15.62 17.67
C GLU A 59 14.31 -15.54 17.64
N ALA A 60 13.72 -14.50 18.22
CA ALA A 60 12.28 -14.26 18.14
C ALA A 60 11.81 -14.05 16.70
N LYS A 61 12.55 -13.27 15.90
CA LYS A 61 12.23 -13.03 14.48
C LYS A 61 12.20 -14.33 13.68
N LYS A 62 13.20 -15.21 13.85
CA LYS A 62 13.21 -16.51 13.14
C LYS A 62 11.96 -17.32 13.46
N LYS A 63 11.63 -17.46 14.75
CA LYS A 63 10.44 -18.21 15.16
C LYS A 63 9.14 -17.52 14.70
N ALA A 64 9.08 -16.19 14.73
CA ALA A 64 7.92 -15.43 14.26
C ALA A 64 7.69 -15.62 12.76
N LEU A 65 8.74 -15.68 11.95
CA LEU A 65 8.64 -15.98 10.52
C LEU A 65 8.18 -17.41 10.25
N GLU A 66 8.66 -18.40 11.02
CA GLU A 66 8.16 -19.78 10.94
C GLU A 66 6.66 -19.87 11.25
N VAL A 67 6.22 -19.19 12.32
CA VAL A 67 4.81 -19.15 12.72
C VAL A 67 3.96 -18.42 11.66
N LEU A 68 4.49 -17.35 11.07
CA LEU A 68 3.82 -16.66 9.97
C LEU A 68 3.61 -17.59 8.77
N ASP A 69 4.62 -18.41 8.42
CA ASP A 69 4.51 -19.40 7.36
C ASP A 69 3.45 -20.48 7.67
N GLU A 70 3.32 -20.90 8.93
CA GLU A 70 2.30 -21.86 9.39
C GLU A 70 0.87 -21.29 9.34
N ILE A 71 0.69 -19.99 9.65
CA ILE A 71 -0.62 -19.31 9.65
C ILE A 71 -1.08 -18.95 8.23
N THR A 72 -0.18 -18.96 7.24
CA THR A 72 -0.53 -18.56 5.87
C THR A 72 -1.65 -19.42 5.26
N VAL A 73 -2.67 -18.73 4.74
CA VAL A 73 -3.76 -19.39 4.04
C VAL A 73 -3.49 -19.30 2.54
N LYS A 74 -3.08 -20.43 1.95
CA LYS A 74 -2.95 -20.57 0.50
C LYS A 74 -4.34 -20.68 -0.11
N LYS A 75 -4.78 -19.63 -0.79
CA LYS A 75 -6.05 -19.61 -1.53
C LYS A 75 -5.78 -19.29 -2.99
N GLU A 76 -6.58 -19.87 -3.88
CA GLU A 76 -6.66 -19.37 -5.25
C GLU A 76 -7.18 -17.93 -5.21
N MET A 77 -6.44 -17.00 -5.83
CA MET A 77 -6.78 -15.57 -5.85
C MET A 77 -7.97 -15.30 -6.78
N LYS A 78 -9.14 -15.79 -6.36
CA LYS A 78 -10.43 -15.53 -6.99
C LYS A 78 -10.85 -14.10 -6.69
N ARG A 79 -11.75 -13.58 -7.53
CA ARG A 79 -12.29 -12.22 -7.43
C ARG A 79 -12.77 -11.89 -6.01
N ASP A 80 -13.47 -12.81 -5.35
CA ASP A 80 -14.06 -12.60 -4.03
C ASP A 80 -13.01 -12.27 -2.96
N ILE A 81 -11.89 -13.00 -2.93
CA ILE A 81 -10.79 -12.75 -1.98
C ILE A 81 -10.09 -11.42 -2.31
N LEU A 82 -9.94 -11.09 -3.59
CA LEU A 82 -9.34 -9.82 -3.99
C LEU A 82 -10.22 -8.62 -3.58
N LEU A 83 -11.55 -8.78 -3.61
CA LEU A 83 -12.49 -7.76 -3.10
C LEU A 83 -12.32 -7.58 -1.58
N GLU A 84 -12.16 -8.67 -0.83
CA GLU A 84 -11.92 -8.63 0.62
C GLU A 84 -10.57 -7.97 0.99
N VAL A 85 -9.49 -8.32 0.28
CA VAL A 85 -8.17 -7.70 0.47
C VAL A 85 -8.20 -6.20 0.13
N ALA A 86 -8.82 -5.85 -1.01
CA ALA A 86 -8.96 -4.45 -1.42
C ALA A 86 -9.79 -3.64 -0.41
N ARG A 87 -10.87 -4.24 0.11
CA ARG A 87 -11.74 -3.63 1.13
C ARG A 87 -10.96 -3.36 2.40
N THR A 88 -10.17 -4.33 2.87
CA THR A 88 -9.32 -4.19 4.06
C THR A 88 -8.34 -3.02 3.90
N SER A 89 -7.64 -2.95 2.77
CA SER A 89 -6.67 -1.86 2.52
C SER A 89 -7.35 -0.49 2.42
N LEU A 90 -8.46 -0.37 1.67
CA LEU A 90 -9.14 0.91 1.43
C LEU A 90 -9.84 1.45 2.67
N GLN A 91 -10.47 0.61 3.50
CA GLN A 91 -11.17 1.02 4.71
C GLN A 91 -10.26 1.70 5.75
N THR A 92 -8.95 1.46 5.70
CA THR A 92 -7.99 2.14 6.59
C THR A 92 -7.72 3.60 6.20
N LYS A 93 -8.06 4.02 4.96
CA LYS A 93 -7.68 5.33 4.40
C LYS A 93 -8.87 6.19 4.00
N VAL A 94 -9.98 5.57 3.61
CA VAL A 94 -11.20 6.25 3.17
C VAL A 94 -12.41 5.75 3.95
N HIS A 95 -13.50 6.52 3.92
CA HIS A 95 -14.77 6.13 4.52
C HIS A 95 -15.33 4.87 3.88
N ALA A 96 -16.02 4.03 4.66
CA ALA A 96 -16.49 2.72 4.23
C ALA A 96 -17.38 2.77 2.97
N GLU A 97 -18.29 3.75 2.87
CA GLU A 97 -19.16 3.92 1.69
C GLU A 97 -18.36 4.19 0.41
N LEU A 98 -17.29 4.99 0.51
CA LEU A 98 -16.41 5.27 -0.62
C LEU A 98 -15.51 4.06 -0.93
N ALA A 99 -15.06 3.35 0.10
CA ALA A 99 -14.29 2.12 -0.07
C ALA A 99 -15.07 1.10 -0.92
N ASP A 100 -16.37 0.90 -0.69
CA ASP A 100 -17.20 -0.04 -1.45
C ASP A 100 -17.16 0.23 -2.96
N VAL A 101 -17.30 1.49 -3.36
CA VAL A 101 -17.25 1.90 -4.79
C VAL A 101 -15.85 1.69 -5.37
N LEU A 102 -14.80 2.03 -4.60
CA LEU A 102 -13.43 1.91 -5.05
C LEU A 102 -12.98 0.45 -5.15
N VAL A 103 -13.42 -0.42 -4.25
CA VAL A 103 -13.05 -1.84 -4.22
C VAL A 103 -13.32 -2.53 -5.55
N GLU A 104 -14.51 -2.34 -6.12
CA GLU A 104 -14.87 -2.92 -7.41
C GLU A 104 -13.96 -2.40 -8.53
N ALA A 105 -13.78 -1.08 -8.59
CA ALA A 105 -12.95 -0.43 -9.62
C ALA A 105 -11.48 -0.87 -9.54
N VAL A 106 -10.91 -0.98 -8.33
CA VAL A 106 -9.52 -1.38 -8.11
C VAL A 106 -9.35 -2.85 -8.51
N VAL A 107 -10.22 -3.77 -8.08
CA VAL A 107 -10.13 -5.18 -8.47
C VAL A 107 -10.29 -5.37 -9.97
N ASP A 108 -11.27 -4.72 -10.60
CA ASP A 108 -11.48 -4.80 -12.04
C ASP A 108 -10.30 -4.26 -12.86
N SER A 109 -9.67 -3.18 -12.37
CA SER A 109 -8.49 -2.61 -13.03
C SER A 109 -7.33 -3.61 -13.03
N VAL A 110 -7.04 -4.25 -11.89
CA VAL A 110 -5.95 -5.22 -11.75
C VAL A 110 -6.23 -6.49 -12.56
N LEU A 111 -7.45 -7.00 -12.53
CA LEU A 111 -7.82 -8.18 -13.32
C LEU A 111 -7.71 -7.93 -14.83
N THR A 112 -7.98 -6.70 -15.28
CA THR A 112 -7.86 -6.33 -16.70
C THR A 112 -6.40 -6.26 -17.17
N ILE A 113 -5.48 -5.77 -16.32
CA ILE A 113 -4.05 -5.69 -16.66
C ILE A 113 -3.33 -7.03 -16.52
N THR A 114 -3.87 -7.96 -15.72
CA THR A 114 -3.22 -9.23 -15.39
C THR A 114 -3.12 -10.12 -16.62
N ARG A 115 -1.92 -10.65 -16.88
CA ARG A 115 -1.68 -11.62 -17.96
C ARG A 115 -1.02 -12.87 -17.42
N PRO A 116 -1.39 -14.06 -17.93
CA PRO A 116 -0.74 -15.29 -17.53
C PRO A 116 0.75 -15.24 -17.94
N GLY A 117 1.64 -15.40 -16.98
CA GLY A 117 3.09 -15.48 -17.20
C GLY A 117 3.86 -14.15 -17.26
N TYR A 118 3.21 -13.00 -17.06
CA TYR A 118 3.87 -11.70 -16.95
C TYR A 118 3.64 -11.09 -15.56
N PRO A 119 4.63 -10.36 -14.99
CA PRO A 119 4.44 -9.64 -13.74
C PRO A 119 3.40 -8.53 -13.91
N ILE A 120 2.70 -8.23 -12.82
CA ILE A 120 1.68 -7.18 -12.80
C ILE A 120 2.37 -5.83 -12.81
N ASP A 121 2.10 -5.03 -13.84
CA ASP A 121 2.60 -3.67 -13.95
C ASP A 121 1.53 -2.66 -13.55
N LEU A 122 1.73 -2.01 -12.40
CA LEU A 122 0.80 -0.99 -11.90
C LEU A 122 0.83 0.32 -12.70
N PHE A 123 1.87 0.57 -13.52
CA PHE A 123 1.91 1.73 -14.40
C PHE A 123 0.85 1.69 -15.51
N MET A 124 0.29 0.50 -15.76
CA MET A 124 -0.83 0.30 -16.69
C MET A 124 -2.17 0.76 -16.09
N VAL A 125 -2.24 1.06 -14.80
CA VAL A 125 -3.42 1.68 -14.18
C VAL A 125 -3.15 3.16 -13.99
N GLU A 126 -3.66 3.97 -14.92
CA GLU A 126 -3.56 5.42 -14.82
C GLU A 126 -4.62 5.95 -13.85
N ILE A 127 -4.23 6.84 -12.93
CA ILE A 127 -5.16 7.45 -11.99
C ILE A 127 -5.34 8.91 -12.36
N MET A 128 -6.52 9.24 -12.89
CA MET A 128 -6.87 10.58 -13.32
C MET A 128 -7.76 11.26 -12.29
N GLU A 129 -7.40 12.48 -11.90
CA GLU A 129 -8.13 13.27 -10.93
C GLU A 129 -9.08 14.23 -11.66
N MET A 130 -10.33 14.30 -11.21
CA MET A 130 -11.32 15.22 -11.75
C MET A 130 -12.07 15.92 -10.60
N LYS A 131 -12.08 17.26 -10.63
CA LYS A 131 -12.85 18.04 -9.66
C LYS A 131 -14.35 17.83 -9.93
N HIS A 132 -15.06 17.32 -8.93
CA HIS A 132 -16.50 17.10 -9.02
C HIS A 132 -17.16 17.28 -7.65
N LYS A 133 -18.47 17.56 -7.60
CA LYS A 133 -19.14 17.80 -6.30
C LYS A 133 -19.20 16.55 -5.42
N SER A 134 -19.31 15.37 -6.03
CA SER A 134 -19.35 14.08 -5.33
C SER A 134 -18.09 13.27 -5.58
N GLU A 135 -17.63 12.56 -4.53
CA GLU A 135 -16.53 11.60 -4.56
C GLU A 135 -16.97 10.16 -4.88
N THR A 136 -18.25 9.86 -4.70
CA THR A 136 -18.86 8.55 -5.00
C THR A 136 -18.96 8.25 -6.50
N ASP A 137 -18.76 9.25 -7.37
CA ASP A 137 -18.89 9.11 -8.82
C ASP A 137 -17.60 8.64 -9.51
N THR A 138 -16.65 8.13 -8.73
CA THR A 138 -15.39 7.54 -9.21
C THR A 138 -15.68 6.30 -10.05
N LYS A 139 -15.03 6.19 -11.21
CA LYS A 139 -15.31 5.13 -12.19
C LYS A 139 -14.04 4.54 -12.78
N LEU A 140 -14.08 3.24 -13.07
CA LEU A 140 -13.10 2.58 -13.91
C LEU A 140 -13.47 2.76 -15.38
N ILE A 141 -12.51 3.23 -16.17
CA ILE A 141 -12.64 3.36 -17.62
C ILE A 141 -11.70 2.36 -18.27
N ARG A 142 -12.27 1.47 -19.09
CA ARG A 142 -11.54 0.47 -19.86
C ARG A 142 -10.94 1.10 -21.12
N GLY A 143 -9.98 1.99 -20.89
CA GLY A 143 -9.32 2.77 -21.92
C GLY A 143 -8.50 3.89 -21.29
N LEU A 144 -8.47 5.06 -21.94
CA LEU A 144 -7.62 6.18 -21.56
C LEU A 144 -8.45 7.44 -21.32
N VAL A 145 -8.08 8.23 -20.32
CA VAL A 145 -8.63 9.59 -20.14
C VAL A 145 -7.51 10.61 -20.30
N LEU A 146 -7.69 11.51 -21.25
CA LEU A 146 -6.77 12.63 -21.48
C LEU A 146 -7.29 13.88 -20.78
N ASP A 147 -6.39 14.68 -20.23
CA ASP A 147 -6.64 16.00 -19.61
C ASP A 147 -6.81 17.13 -20.65
N HIS A 148 -6.79 16.77 -21.93
CA HIS A 148 -6.93 17.70 -23.03
C HIS A 148 -8.10 17.31 -23.93
N GLY A 149 -8.90 18.32 -24.29
CA GLY A 149 -9.97 18.21 -25.27
C GLY A 149 -9.52 18.58 -26.69
N ALA A 150 -10.48 18.59 -27.62
CA ALA A 150 -10.25 19.04 -28.97
C ALA A 150 -9.89 20.54 -28.99
N ARG A 151 -8.86 20.87 -29.79
CA ARG A 151 -8.32 22.23 -29.91
C ARG A 151 -9.24 23.16 -30.70
N HIS A 152 -9.83 22.68 -31.79
CA HIS A 152 -10.69 23.48 -32.66
C HIS A 152 -12.18 23.24 -32.34
N PRO A 153 -13.04 24.28 -32.30
CA PRO A 153 -14.47 24.11 -32.01
C PRO A 153 -15.24 23.23 -33.00
N GLU A 154 -14.79 23.16 -34.26
CA GLU A 154 -15.41 22.33 -35.31
C GLU A 154 -14.94 20.87 -35.30
N MET A 155 -13.93 20.52 -34.49
CA MET A 155 -13.55 19.13 -34.31
C MET A 155 -14.70 18.36 -33.65
N LYS A 156 -14.92 17.13 -34.09
CA LYS A 156 -15.99 16.27 -33.55
C LYS A 156 -15.72 16.02 -32.07
N LYS A 157 -16.66 16.42 -31.22
CA LYS A 157 -16.62 16.16 -29.77
C LYS A 157 -16.98 14.72 -29.40
N ARG A 158 -17.58 13.96 -30.32
CA ARG A 158 -17.92 12.56 -30.14
C ARG A 158 -17.66 11.83 -31.45
N VAL A 159 -16.94 10.72 -31.37
CA VAL A 159 -16.56 9.86 -32.49
C VAL A 159 -16.79 8.41 -32.07
N GLU A 160 -17.57 7.68 -32.86
CA GLU A 160 -17.81 6.24 -32.67
C GLU A 160 -16.93 5.45 -33.65
N ASN A 161 -16.43 4.29 -33.24
CA ASN A 161 -15.45 3.47 -33.97
C ASN A 161 -14.25 4.30 -34.44
N ALA A 162 -13.58 4.95 -33.49
CA ALA A 162 -12.49 5.86 -33.75
C ALA A 162 -11.18 5.11 -34.02
N TYR A 163 -10.51 5.48 -35.11
CA TYR A 163 -9.12 5.12 -35.35
C TYR A 163 -8.21 6.22 -34.80
N ILE A 164 -7.29 5.84 -33.91
CA ILE A 164 -6.43 6.76 -33.17
C ILE A 164 -5.02 6.67 -33.75
N LEU A 165 -4.50 7.82 -34.18
CA LEU A 165 -3.10 7.97 -34.55
C LEU A 165 -2.35 8.65 -33.40
N ILE A 166 -1.28 8.02 -32.91
CA ILE A 166 -0.38 8.60 -31.92
C ILE A 166 0.83 9.17 -32.66
N CYS A 167 1.01 10.49 -32.60
CA CYS A 167 2.16 11.18 -33.20
C CYS A 167 3.05 11.75 -32.10
N ASN A 168 4.36 11.49 -32.18
CA ASN A 168 5.39 12.16 -31.39
C ASN A 168 5.93 13.44 -32.06
N VAL A 169 5.37 13.78 -33.22
CA VAL A 169 5.77 14.91 -34.07
C VAL A 169 4.86 16.11 -33.82
N SER A 170 5.46 17.30 -33.69
CA SER A 170 4.72 18.56 -33.72
C SER A 170 4.07 18.77 -35.09
N LEU A 171 2.74 18.91 -35.12
CA LEU A 171 1.98 19.27 -36.32
C LEU A 171 1.96 20.80 -36.58
N GLU A 172 2.76 21.54 -35.83
CA GLU A 172 2.92 22.98 -36.00
C GLU A 172 3.98 23.32 -37.04
N TYR A 173 3.76 24.42 -37.75
CA TYR A 173 4.64 24.85 -38.82
C TYR A 173 5.78 25.75 -38.30
N GLU A 174 6.87 25.14 -37.82
CA GLU A 174 8.02 25.85 -37.22
C GLU A 174 9.01 26.45 -38.24
N LYS A 175 8.52 27.04 -39.34
CA LYS A 175 9.40 27.58 -40.38
C LYS A 175 10.34 28.70 -39.88
N THR A 176 9.89 29.53 -38.95
CA THR A 176 10.63 30.70 -38.45
C THR A 176 11.81 30.32 -37.54
N LEU A 177 11.68 29.27 -36.72
CA LEU A 177 12.75 28.75 -35.85
C LEU A 177 13.87 28.09 -36.66
N THR A 178 13.48 27.32 -37.67
CA THR A 178 14.42 26.61 -38.56
C THR A 178 15.29 27.59 -39.36
N LEU A 179 14.69 28.68 -39.87
CA LEU A 179 15.39 29.76 -40.59
C LEU A 179 16.30 30.60 -39.69
N ALA A 180 15.96 30.77 -38.41
CA ALA A 180 16.77 31.53 -37.45
C ALA A 180 17.96 30.72 -36.90
N CYS A 181 17.80 29.40 -36.74
CA CYS A 181 18.77 28.54 -36.05
C CYS A 181 19.56 27.61 -36.97
N GLY A 182 19.25 27.56 -38.28
CA GLY A 182 19.96 26.75 -39.26
C GLY A 182 19.84 25.23 -39.07
N GLY A 183 18.88 24.78 -38.24
CA GLY A 183 18.62 23.37 -37.99
C GLY A 183 17.88 22.71 -39.15
N ILE A 184 17.95 21.39 -39.23
CA ILE A 184 17.14 20.58 -40.14
C ILE A 184 16.11 19.86 -39.27
N ALA A 185 14.83 20.20 -39.42
CA ALA A 185 13.74 19.50 -38.75
C ALA A 185 13.43 18.20 -39.51
N VAL A 186 13.45 17.05 -38.83
CA VAL A 186 13.05 15.75 -39.39
C VAL A 186 12.07 15.09 -38.43
N ASN A 187 10.89 14.70 -38.94
CA ASN A 187 9.73 14.17 -38.20
C ASN A 187 8.65 13.65 -39.19
N SER A 188 8.95 12.65 -40.04
CA SER A 188 8.12 12.35 -41.23
C SER A 188 6.83 11.56 -40.93
N LEU A 189 5.70 12.02 -41.51
CA LEU A 189 4.38 11.37 -41.52
C LEU A 189 4.16 10.48 -42.75
N GLU A 190 5.21 10.23 -43.54
CA GLU A 190 5.11 9.58 -44.86
C GLU A 190 4.91 8.05 -44.78
N ASP A 191 5.23 7.42 -43.64
CA ASP A 191 5.14 5.96 -43.43
C ASP A 191 3.85 5.51 -42.69
N LEU A 192 2.78 6.30 -42.75
CA LEU A 192 1.52 5.96 -42.08
C LEU A 192 0.77 4.83 -42.80
N SER A 193 0.54 3.73 -42.10
CA SER A 193 -0.30 2.60 -42.56
C SER A 193 -1.54 2.43 -41.70
N VAL A 194 -2.59 1.80 -42.25
CA VAL A 194 -3.83 1.51 -41.50
C VAL A 194 -3.56 0.58 -40.31
N ASP A 195 -2.54 -0.28 -40.41
CA ASP A 195 -2.11 -1.19 -39.35
C ASP A 195 -1.46 -0.46 -38.16
N SER A 196 -1.04 0.79 -38.34
CA SER A 196 -0.43 1.62 -37.29
C SER A 196 -1.47 2.36 -36.42
N LEU A 197 -2.75 2.31 -36.79
CA LEU A 197 -3.82 3.00 -36.07
C LEU A 197 -4.35 2.14 -34.91
N GLY A 198 -4.48 2.75 -33.74
CA GLY A 198 -5.23 2.16 -32.63
C GLY A 198 -6.74 2.20 -32.90
N HIS A 199 -7.50 1.32 -32.24
CA HIS A 199 -8.96 1.28 -32.37
C HIS A 199 -9.63 1.50 -31.01
N ALA A 200 -10.59 2.42 -30.95
CA ALA A 200 -11.44 2.66 -29.79
C ALA A 200 -12.92 2.70 -30.21
N GLY A 201 -13.80 2.04 -29.44
CA GLY A 201 -15.22 2.01 -29.76
C GLY A 201 -15.89 3.37 -29.60
N LEU A 202 -15.53 4.14 -28.57
CA LEU A 202 -16.08 5.47 -28.32
C LEU A 202 -15.00 6.45 -27.87
N VAL A 203 -14.92 7.59 -28.56
CA VAL A 203 -14.11 8.73 -28.14
C VAL A 203 -15.01 9.94 -27.96
N HIS A 204 -15.04 10.51 -26.76
CA HIS A 204 -15.86 11.69 -26.50
C HIS A 204 -15.18 12.70 -25.57
N GLU A 205 -15.41 13.98 -25.83
CA GLU A 205 -14.99 15.09 -24.98
C GLU A 205 -16.06 15.36 -23.93
N TYR A 206 -15.65 15.42 -22.67
CA TYR A 206 -16.49 15.82 -21.56
C TYR A 206 -15.82 16.97 -20.81
N ALA A 207 -16.52 18.09 -20.70
CA ALA A 207 -16.02 19.30 -20.07
C ALA A 207 -16.60 19.45 -18.66
N VAL A 208 -15.75 19.73 -17.68
CA VAL A 208 -16.15 20.03 -16.30
C VAL A 208 -15.53 21.37 -15.91
N GLY A 209 -16.38 22.39 -15.78
CA GLY A 209 -15.91 23.75 -15.58
C GLY A 209 -15.15 24.25 -16.81
N GLU A 210 -13.90 24.65 -16.61
CA GLU A 210 -12.98 25.13 -17.67
C GLU A 210 -12.07 24.03 -18.22
N GLU A 211 -11.98 22.88 -17.52
CA GLU A 211 -11.14 21.76 -17.90
C GLU A 211 -11.92 20.83 -18.85
N LYS A 212 -11.25 20.35 -19.90
CA LYS A 212 -11.81 19.45 -20.91
C LYS A 212 -11.08 18.12 -20.87
N PHE A 213 -11.81 17.04 -20.75
CA PHE A 213 -11.27 15.69 -20.72
C PHE A 213 -11.73 14.93 -21.96
N THR A 214 -10.82 14.18 -22.59
CA THR A 214 -11.17 13.26 -23.68
C THR A 214 -11.16 11.84 -23.17
N PHE A 215 -12.31 11.19 -23.26
CA PHE A 215 -12.53 9.81 -22.88
C PHE A 215 -12.37 8.93 -24.10
N VAL A 216 -11.46 7.96 -24.02
CA VAL A 216 -11.26 6.90 -25.00
C VAL A 216 -11.69 5.60 -24.35
N GLU A 217 -12.85 5.10 -24.75
CA GLU A 217 -13.53 3.95 -24.13
C GLU A 217 -13.72 2.82 -25.17
N ASP A 218 -14.07 1.63 -24.67
CA ASP A 218 -14.32 0.42 -25.47
C ASP A 218 -13.14 -0.01 -26.35
N CYS A 219 -11.94 0.01 -25.76
CA CYS A 219 -10.76 -0.60 -26.37
C CYS A 219 -10.89 -2.13 -26.38
N VAL A 220 -10.53 -2.77 -27.50
CA VAL A 220 -10.69 -4.24 -27.69
C VAL A 220 -9.84 -5.06 -26.71
N ASN A 221 -8.63 -4.57 -26.40
CA ASN A 221 -7.74 -5.17 -25.41
C ASN A 221 -7.04 -4.05 -24.63
N PRO A 222 -7.70 -3.47 -23.62
CA PRO A 222 -7.14 -2.37 -22.84
C PRO A 222 -6.02 -2.93 -21.97
N ARG A 223 -4.80 -2.84 -22.48
CA ARG A 223 -3.58 -3.14 -21.73
C ARG A 223 -3.27 -2.08 -20.67
N SER A 224 -3.89 -0.92 -20.82
CA SER A 224 -3.91 0.19 -19.88
C SER A 224 -5.37 0.53 -19.58
N VAL A 225 -5.65 0.86 -18.34
CA VAL A 225 -6.96 1.27 -17.84
C VAL A 225 -6.81 2.57 -17.05
N THR A 226 -7.82 3.41 -17.08
CA THR A 226 -7.82 4.66 -16.31
C THR A 226 -8.85 4.59 -15.21
N LEU A 227 -8.42 4.79 -13.97
CA LEU A 227 -9.28 4.96 -12.81
C LEU A 227 -9.51 6.47 -12.61
N LEU A 228 -10.71 6.93 -12.96
CA LEU A 228 -11.10 8.33 -12.85
C LEU A 228 -11.61 8.62 -11.45
N VAL A 229 -10.77 9.21 -10.63
CA VAL A 229 -11.09 9.64 -9.26
C VAL A 229 -11.76 11.01 -9.30
N LYS A 230 -12.97 11.08 -8.77
CA LYS A 230 -13.71 12.33 -8.62
C LYS A 230 -13.72 12.78 -7.17
N GLY A 231 -13.74 14.08 -6.95
CA GLY A 231 -13.80 14.61 -5.59
C GLY A 231 -13.92 16.14 -5.54
N PRO A 232 -14.47 16.67 -4.43
CA PRO A 232 -14.79 18.08 -4.29
C PRO A 232 -13.55 18.96 -4.16
N ASN A 233 -12.54 18.47 -3.44
CA ASN A 233 -11.35 19.22 -3.08
C ASN A 233 -10.09 18.47 -3.50
N LYS A 234 -9.02 19.22 -3.82
CA LYS A 234 -7.72 18.65 -4.19
C LYS A 234 -7.14 17.75 -3.08
N HIS A 235 -7.34 18.10 -1.82
CA HIS A 235 -6.88 17.30 -0.69
C HIS A 235 -7.59 15.94 -0.64
N THR A 236 -8.91 15.93 -0.80
CA THR A 236 -9.71 14.70 -0.88
C THR A 236 -9.30 13.85 -2.08
N LEU A 237 -9.11 14.46 -3.26
CA LEU A 237 -8.61 13.77 -4.45
C LEU A 237 -7.25 13.10 -4.22
N THR A 238 -6.32 13.82 -3.56
CA THR A 238 -4.99 13.28 -3.24
C THR A 238 -5.10 12.09 -2.28
N GLN A 239 -5.92 12.19 -1.24
CA GLN A 239 -6.16 11.10 -0.29
C GLN A 239 -6.77 9.87 -0.97
N ILE A 240 -7.78 10.05 -1.83
CA ILE A 240 -8.41 8.94 -2.56
C ILE A 240 -7.40 8.32 -3.53
N LYS A 241 -6.62 9.14 -4.24
CA LYS A 241 -5.58 8.65 -5.15
C LYS A 241 -4.53 7.81 -4.45
N ASP A 242 -4.06 8.25 -3.29
CA ASP A 242 -3.10 7.49 -2.49
C ASP A 242 -3.74 6.20 -1.97
N ALA A 243 -4.99 6.25 -1.50
CA ALA A 243 -5.74 5.05 -1.09
C ALA A 243 -5.91 4.03 -2.24
N VAL A 244 -6.24 4.50 -3.44
CA VAL A 244 -6.34 3.66 -4.65
C VAL A 244 -5.00 3.03 -4.99
N ARG A 245 -3.90 3.80 -4.95
CA ARG A 245 -2.55 3.26 -5.22
C ARG A 245 -2.17 2.14 -4.27
N ASP A 246 -2.48 2.30 -3.00
CA ASP A 246 -2.15 1.29 -1.99
C ASP A 246 -3.07 0.08 -2.08
N GLY A 247 -4.35 0.28 -2.41
CA GLY A 247 -5.26 -0.83 -2.76
C GLY A 247 -4.78 -1.62 -3.98
N LEU A 248 -4.32 -0.95 -5.04
CA LEU A 248 -3.72 -1.60 -6.22
C LEU A 248 -2.48 -2.41 -5.86
N ARG A 249 -1.60 -1.86 -5.00
CA ARG A 249 -0.41 -2.55 -4.50
C ARG A 249 -0.78 -3.77 -3.64
N ALA A 250 -1.76 -3.65 -2.75
CA ALA A 250 -2.22 -4.75 -1.90
C ALA A 250 -2.78 -5.93 -2.72
N ILE A 251 -3.56 -5.65 -3.77
CA ILE A 251 -4.06 -6.69 -4.69
C ILE A 251 -2.90 -7.30 -5.49
N ARG A 252 -1.99 -6.48 -6.03
CA ARG A 252 -0.82 -6.99 -6.74
C ARG A 252 -0.02 -7.95 -5.86
N ASN A 253 0.25 -7.56 -4.62
CA ASN A 253 0.96 -8.37 -3.65
C ASN A 253 0.22 -9.69 -3.37
N ALA A 254 -1.11 -9.65 -3.26
CA ALA A 254 -1.93 -10.86 -3.06
C ALA A 254 -1.80 -11.83 -4.24
N ILE A 255 -1.86 -11.32 -5.47
CA ILE A 255 -1.75 -12.14 -6.68
C ILE A 255 -0.34 -12.72 -6.83
N GLU A 256 0.71 -11.93 -6.57
CA GLU A 256 2.11 -12.38 -6.65
C GLU A 256 2.46 -13.40 -5.55
N ASP A 257 1.99 -13.20 -4.32
CA ASP A 257 2.27 -14.10 -3.18
C ASP A 257 1.48 -15.41 -3.24
N GLY A 258 0.28 -15.42 -3.80
CA GLY A 258 -0.61 -16.60 -3.82
C GLY A 258 -1.08 -17.04 -2.43
N CYS A 259 -0.87 -16.22 -1.40
CA CYS A 259 -1.30 -16.46 -0.04
C CYS A 259 -1.72 -15.16 0.66
N VAL A 260 -2.61 -15.30 1.64
CA VAL A 260 -3.09 -14.21 2.51
C VAL A 260 -3.03 -14.66 3.96
N VAL A 261 -2.95 -13.70 4.87
CA VAL A 261 -2.97 -13.94 6.32
C VAL A 261 -4.11 -13.17 6.96
N PRO A 262 -4.74 -13.69 8.02
CA PRO A 262 -5.82 -12.97 8.72
C PRO A 262 -5.32 -11.64 9.29
N GLY A 263 -6.10 -10.57 9.09
CA GLY A 263 -5.74 -9.22 9.53
C GLY A 263 -6.20 -8.90 10.96
N ALA A 264 -6.55 -7.63 11.20
CA ALA A 264 -7.15 -7.13 12.45
C ALA A 264 -6.37 -7.45 13.75
N GLY A 265 -5.05 -7.60 13.67
CA GLY A 265 -4.21 -7.94 14.83
C GLY A 265 -4.15 -9.44 15.15
N ALA A 266 -4.83 -10.31 14.38
CA ALA A 266 -4.90 -11.73 14.66
C ALA A 266 -3.52 -12.41 14.59
N VAL A 267 -2.76 -12.10 13.52
CA VAL A 267 -1.39 -12.61 13.33
C VAL A 267 -0.49 -12.19 14.48
N GLU A 268 -0.58 -10.94 14.94
CA GLU A 268 0.24 -10.42 16.03
C GLU A 268 -0.03 -11.13 17.36
N VAL A 269 -1.30 -11.43 17.66
CA VAL A 269 -1.69 -12.19 18.86
C VAL A 269 -1.18 -13.63 18.79
N THR A 270 -1.41 -14.33 17.67
CA THR A 270 -0.97 -15.72 17.51
C THR A 270 0.56 -15.85 17.56
N ILE A 271 1.31 -14.93 16.92
CA ILE A 271 2.77 -14.92 17.00
C ILE A 271 3.23 -14.64 18.44
N ALA A 272 2.62 -13.68 19.14
CA ALA A 272 2.99 -13.38 20.52
C ALA A 272 2.81 -14.59 21.44
N GLU A 273 1.69 -15.31 21.31
CA GLU A 273 1.42 -16.54 22.08
C GLU A 273 2.42 -17.66 21.76
N ALA A 274 2.73 -17.85 20.47
CA ALA A 274 3.71 -18.85 20.03
C ALA A 274 5.12 -18.52 20.57
N LEU A 275 5.51 -17.25 20.59
CA LEU A 275 6.79 -16.80 21.14
C LEU A 275 6.86 -16.96 22.66
N ILE A 276 5.77 -16.73 23.39
CA ILE A 276 5.70 -16.98 24.84
C ILE A 276 5.90 -18.47 25.15
N LYS A 277 5.30 -19.37 24.35
CA LYS A 277 5.54 -20.82 24.46
C LYS A 277 7.00 -21.16 24.12
N TYR A 278 7.54 -20.58 23.05
CA TYR A 278 8.91 -20.81 22.58
C TYR A 278 9.97 -20.32 23.57
N LYS A 279 9.70 -19.26 24.33
CA LYS A 279 10.59 -18.71 25.36
C LYS A 279 11.14 -19.76 26.32
N HIS A 280 10.36 -20.79 26.66
CA HIS A 280 10.77 -21.85 27.59
C HIS A 280 11.81 -22.80 26.99
N SER A 281 11.94 -22.87 25.67
CA SER A 281 12.94 -23.69 24.97
C SER A 281 14.32 -23.01 24.93
N ILE A 282 14.37 -21.68 25.01
CA ILE A 282 15.60 -20.90 24.91
C ILE A 282 16.30 -20.84 26.26
N LYS A 283 17.58 -21.22 26.27
CA LYS A 283 18.44 -21.14 27.45
C LYS A 283 19.07 -19.76 27.59
N GLY A 284 19.27 -19.34 28.85
CA GLY A 284 20.02 -18.12 29.17
C GLY A 284 19.19 -16.84 29.18
N ARG A 285 19.87 -15.69 29.10
CA ARG A 285 19.26 -14.35 29.22
C ARG A 285 18.53 -13.89 27.95
N ALA A 286 18.83 -14.49 26.80
CA ALA A 286 18.16 -14.19 25.52
C ALA A 286 16.63 -14.43 25.56
N ARG A 287 16.14 -15.29 26.47
CA ARG A 287 14.70 -15.50 26.72
C ARG A 287 13.95 -14.21 27.06
N LEU A 288 14.64 -13.23 27.66
CA LEU A 288 14.05 -11.93 28.00
C LEU A 288 13.87 -11.07 26.76
N GLY A 289 14.79 -11.16 25.79
CA GLY A 289 14.62 -10.53 24.47
C GLY A 289 13.43 -11.12 23.70
N VAL A 290 13.23 -12.44 23.75
CA VAL A 290 12.06 -13.07 23.12
C VAL A 290 10.75 -12.64 23.77
N GLN A 291 10.74 -12.52 25.11
CA GLN A 291 9.58 -11.98 25.82
C GLN A 291 9.29 -10.53 25.42
N ALA A 292 10.31 -9.66 25.42
CA ALA A 292 10.17 -8.27 24.97
C ALA A 292 9.58 -8.20 23.55
N PHE A 293 10.02 -9.09 22.65
CA PHE A 293 9.52 -9.13 21.29
C PHE A 293 8.05 -9.54 21.22
N ALA A 294 7.66 -10.58 21.95
CA ALA A 294 6.27 -11.04 22.01
C ALA A 294 5.33 -9.93 22.56
N ASP A 295 5.74 -9.28 23.65
CA ASP A 295 4.97 -8.20 24.28
C ASP A 295 4.84 -6.96 23.37
N ALA A 296 5.86 -6.71 22.54
CA ALA A 296 5.87 -5.60 21.60
C ALA A 296 4.91 -5.79 20.42
N LEU A 297 4.72 -7.01 19.92
CA LEU A 297 3.78 -7.29 18.82
C LEU A 297 2.34 -6.95 19.19
N LEU A 298 1.98 -7.09 20.47
CA LEU A 298 0.66 -6.75 20.98
C LEU A 298 0.35 -5.24 20.95
N ILE A 299 1.28 -4.38 20.50
CA ILE A 299 0.99 -2.94 20.32
C ILE A 299 -0.06 -2.70 19.23
N ILE A 300 -0.06 -3.51 18.16
CA ILE A 300 -1.00 -3.35 17.06
C ILE A 300 -2.46 -3.52 17.53
N PRO A 301 -2.85 -4.66 18.13
CA PRO A 301 -4.21 -4.82 18.64
C PRO A 301 -4.57 -3.78 19.71
N LYS A 302 -3.62 -3.39 20.58
CA LYS A 302 -3.85 -2.33 21.58
C LYS A 302 -4.20 -0.99 20.94
N VAL A 303 -3.45 -0.58 19.91
CA VAL A 303 -3.67 0.69 19.22
C VAL A 303 -4.96 0.64 18.39
N LEU A 304 -5.31 -0.51 17.79
CA LEU A 304 -6.59 -0.68 17.10
C LEU A 304 -7.78 -0.49 18.05
N ALA A 305 -7.76 -1.14 19.22
CA ALA A 305 -8.79 -0.96 20.24
C ALA A 305 -8.85 0.49 20.73
N GLN A 306 -7.69 1.10 21.00
CA GLN A 306 -7.59 2.50 21.46
C GLN A 306 -8.16 3.49 20.43
N ASN A 307 -7.82 3.34 19.15
CA ASN A 307 -8.31 4.21 18.08
C ASN A 307 -9.81 4.06 17.84
N SER A 308 -10.36 2.89 18.16
CA SER A 308 -11.80 2.59 18.09
C SER A 308 -12.57 3.07 19.33
N GLY A 309 -11.87 3.62 20.34
CA GLY A 309 -12.48 4.15 21.56
C GLY A 309 -12.76 3.12 22.65
N TYR A 310 -12.27 1.88 22.49
CA TYR A 310 -12.42 0.80 23.47
C TYR A 310 -11.23 0.75 24.45
N ASP A 311 -11.42 0.09 25.60
CA ASP A 311 -10.34 -0.13 26.55
C ASP A 311 -9.32 -1.13 25.97
N PRO A 312 -8.04 -0.73 25.77
CA PRO A 312 -7.05 -1.59 25.13
C PRO A 312 -6.67 -2.82 25.95
N GLN A 313 -6.79 -2.77 27.27
CA GLN A 313 -6.42 -3.90 28.14
C GLN A 313 -7.54 -4.92 28.18
N GLU A 314 -8.79 -4.47 28.38
CA GLU A 314 -9.95 -5.34 28.41
C GLU A 314 -10.12 -6.08 27.07
N THR A 315 -10.04 -5.35 25.97
CA THR A 315 -10.16 -5.92 24.62
C THR A 315 -9.08 -6.95 24.35
N LEU A 316 -7.83 -6.65 24.72
CA LEU A 316 -6.71 -7.56 24.52
C LEU A 316 -6.88 -8.87 25.30
N VAL A 317 -7.33 -8.79 26.56
CA VAL A 317 -7.58 -9.99 27.39
C VAL A 317 -8.65 -10.86 26.76
N LYS A 318 -9.74 -10.27 26.25
CA LYS A 318 -10.80 -11.01 25.55
C LYS A 318 -10.26 -11.74 24.33
N VAL A 319 -9.52 -11.04 23.46
CA VAL A 319 -8.93 -11.61 22.24
C VAL A 319 -7.92 -12.71 22.54
N GLN A 320 -7.06 -12.53 23.53
CA GLN A 320 -6.11 -13.57 23.94
C GLN A 320 -6.81 -14.80 24.53
N THR A 321 -7.89 -14.60 25.28
CA THR A 321 -8.66 -15.72 25.85
C THR A 321 -9.32 -16.52 24.72
N GLU A 322 -9.94 -15.84 23.76
CA GLU A 322 -10.61 -16.49 22.63
C GLU A 322 -9.63 -17.12 21.63
N SER A 323 -8.46 -16.51 21.42
CA SER A 323 -7.36 -17.06 20.60
C SER A 323 -6.81 -18.37 21.19
N LEU A 324 -6.87 -18.55 22.51
CA LEU A 324 -6.46 -19.81 23.15
C LEU A 324 -7.52 -20.91 23.02
N GLU A 325 -8.79 -20.54 22.95
CA GLU A 325 -9.91 -21.48 22.81
C GLU A 325 -10.18 -21.86 21.35
N SER A 326 -9.87 -20.94 20.42
CA SER A 326 -10.10 -21.10 18.99
C SER A 326 -8.88 -21.68 18.28
N GLU A 327 -9.10 -22.58 17.32
CA GLU A 327 -8.02 -23.06 16.44
C GLU A 327 -7.66 -22.06 15.33
N GLN A 328 -8.52 -21.06 15.10
CA GLN A 328 -8.36 -20.05 14.05
C GLN A 328 -7.83 -18.73 14.63
N PRO A 329 -7.05 -17.96 13.85
CA PRO A 329 -6.55 -16.66 14.30
C PRO A 329 -7.70 -15.65 14.56
N VAL A 330 -7.77 -15.20 15.81
CA VAL A 330 -8.78 -14.24 16.30
C VAL A 330 -8.20 -12.83 16.33
N GLY A 331 -8.89 -11.88 15.70
CA GLY A 331 -8.57 -10.46 15.67
C GLY A 331 -9.57 -9.61 16.45
N ILE A 332 -9.49 -8.29 16.28
CA ILE A 332 -10.40 -7.31 16.91
C ILE A 332 -11.37 -6.76 15.88
N ASP A 333 -12.67 -6.80 16.20
CA ASP A 333 -13.66 -6.02 15.44
C ASP A 333 -13.59 -4.55 15.87
N LEU A 334 -13.29 -3.67 14.90
CA LEU A 334 -13.19 -2.23 15.14
C LEU A 334 -14.53 -1.58 15.47
N ASN A 335 -15.66 -2.19 15.08
CA ASN A 335 -16.98 -1.62 15.33
C ASN A 335 -17.51 -1.97 16.71
N THR A 336 -17.25 -3.18 17.20
CA THR A 336 -17.79 -3.69 18.48
C THR A 336 -16.75 -3.72 19.60
N GLY A 337 -15.46 -3.77 19.26
CA GLY A 337 -14.39 -3.99 20.23
C GLY A 337 -14.36 -5.42 20.77
N GLU A 338 -15.09 -6.34 20.14
CA GLU A 338 -15.12 -7.74 20.52
C GLU A 338 -14.15 -8.58 19.68
N PRO A 339 -13.66 -9.70 20.25
CA PRO A 339 -12.91 -10.69 19.48
C PRO A 339 -13.73 -11.23 18.30
N MET A 340 -13.06 -11.42 17.17
CA MET A 340 -13.68 -11.94 15.95
C MET A 340 -12.71 -12.84 15.18
N VAL A 341 -13.23 -13.85 14.49
CA VAL A 341 -12.42 -14.61 13.51
C VAL A 341 -12.22 -13.72 12.28
N ALA A 342 -10.99 -13.22 12.11
CA ALA A 342 -10.67 -12.27 11.03
C ALA A 342 -10.89 -12.87 9.62
N ALA A 343 -10.69 -14.19 9.49
CA ALA A 343 -10.94 -14.91 8.25
C ALA A 343 -12.41 -14.93 7.82
N ASP A 344 -13.33 -15.06 8.78
CA ASP A 344 -14.77 -15.15 8.51
C ASP A 344 -15.38 -13.78 8.20
N ALA A 345 -14.78 -12.71 8.70
CA ALA A 345 -15.16 -11.35 8.37
C ALA A 345 -14.51 -10.78 7.11
N GLY A 346 -13.69 -11.59 6.42
CA GLY A 346 -13.02 -11.16 5.19
C GLY A 346 -11.95 -10.10 5.41
N VAL A 347 -11.36 -10.02 6.61
CA VAL A 347 -10.27 -9.08 6.91
C VAL A 347 -8.94 -9.79 6.67
N TRP A 348 -8.30 -9.47 5.55
CA TRP A 348 -7.07 -10.12 5.09
C TRP A 348 -5.93 -9.13 4.88
N ASP A 349 -4.77 -9.50 5.38
CA ASP A 349 -3.50 -8.83 5.11
C ASP A 349 -2.64 -9.66 4.14
N ASN A 350 -1.75 -9.00 3.40
CA ASN A 350 -0.77 -9.69 2.56
C ASN A 350 0.35 -10.31 3.38
N TYR A 351 0.79 -11.50 2.98
CA TYR A 351 1.92 -12.18 3.60
C TYR A 351 3.22 -11.37 3.48
N CYS A 352 3.52 -10.80 2.30
CA CYS A 352 4.73 -10.01 2.11
C CYS A 352 4.82 -8.78 3.04
N VAL A 353 3.68 -8.13 3.35
CA VAL A 353 3.61 -6.99 4.26
C VAL A 353 4.08 -7.39 5.65
N LYS A 354 3.48 -8.44 6.24
CA LYS A 354 3.85 -8.91 7.58
C LYS A 354 5.28 -9.46 7.64
N LYS A 355 5.70 -10.21 6.61
CA LYS A 355 7.06 -10.76 6.53
C LYS A 355 8.11 -9.64 6.52
N GLN A 356 7.92 -8.64 5.67
CA GLN A 356 8.84 -7.52 5.55
C GLN A 356 8.82 -6.63 6.80
N LEU A 357 7.65 -6.48 7.42
CA LEU A 357 7.51 -5.76 8.68
C LEU A 357 8.30 -6.43 9.80
N LEU A 358 8.13 -7.74 10.04
CA LEU A 358 8.89 -8.47 11.07
C LEU A 358 10.40 -8.39 10.82
N HIS A 359 10.83 -8.48 9.56
CA HIS A 359 12.23 -8.36 9.20
C HIS A 359 12.80 -6.96 9.46
N SER A 360 12.15 -5.93 8.92
CA SER A 360 12.64 -4.54 8.99
C SER A 360 12.59 -3.99 10.42
N CYS A 361 11.52 -4.27 11.18
CA CYS A 361 11.43 -3.86 12.59
C CYS A 361 12.60 -4.41 13.40
N THR A 362 12.90 -5.70 13.25
CA THR A 362 13.92 -6.38 14.06
C THR A 362 15.32 -5.83 13.77
N VAL A 363 15.68 -5.71 12.50
CA VAL A 363 17.01 -5.22 12.08
C VAL A 363 17.25 -3.81 12.60
N ILE A 364 16.24 -2.95 12.52
CA ILE A 364 16.37 -1.55 12.89
C ILE A 364 16.36 -1.37 14.40
N ALA A 365 15.48 -2.08 15.13
CA ALA A 365 15.48 -2.06 16.58
C ALA A 365 16.84 -2.54 17.12
N ALA A 366 17.38 -3.65 16.58
CA ALA A 366 18.69 -4.15 16.97
C ALA A 366 19.81 -3.15 16.67
N ASN A 367 19.80 -2.50 15.51
CA ASN A 367 20.80 -1.49 15.17
C ASN A 367 20.73 -0.27 16.11
N ILE A 368 19.53 0.22 16.43
CA ILE A 368 19.35 1.35 17.34
C ILE A 368 19.81 0.99 18.77
N LEU A 369 19.53 -0.22 19.23
CA LEU A 369 19.94 -0.69 20.57
C LEU A 369 21.45 -0.81 20.75
N LEU A 370 22.20 -0.97 19.66
CA LEU A 370 23.66 -1.11 19.69
C LEU A 370 24.40 0.24 19.53
N VAL A 371 23.67 1.35 19.42
CA VAL A 371 24.27 2.70 19.36
C VAL A 371 24.54 3.20 20.77
N ASP A 372 25.81 3.24 21.17
CA ASP A 372 26.22 3.77 22.48
C ASP A 372 26.40 5.29 22.46
N GLU A 373 26.95 5.85 21.38
CA GLU A 373 27.25 7.28 21.26
C GLU A 373 26.88 7.84 19.88
N ILE A 374 26.34 9.06 19.84
CA ILE A 374 26.08 9.81 18.61
C ILE A 374 26.93 11.09 18.63
N MET A 375 28.03 11.09 17.89
CA MET A 375 28.86 12.28 17.72
C MET A 375 28.38 13.12 16.54
N ARG A 376 27.96 14.36 16.81
CA ARG A 376 27.62 15.32 15.76
C ARG A 376 28.88 16.03 15.27
N ALA A 377 29.38 15.64 14.11
CA ALA A 377 30.51 16.30 13.43
C ALA A 377 30.18 16.57 11.96
N GLY A 378 30.63 17.72 11.45
CA GLY A 378 30.40 18.15 10.06
C GLY A 378 30.11 19.64 9.96
N MET A 379 30.48 20.27 8.83
CA MET A 379 30.11 21.66 8.58
C MET A 379 28.58 21.75 8.55
N SER A 380 28.00 22.52 9.47
CA SER A 380 26.61 22.93 9.36
C SER A 380 26.48 23.65 8.02
N SER A 381 25.83 23.02 7.04
CA SER A 381 25.37 23.73 5.85
C SER A 381 24.21 24.62 6.28
N LEU A 382 24.53 25.64 7.06
CA LEU A 382 23.78 26.87 7.16
C LEU A 382 24.00 27.57 5.81
N LYS A 383 23.21 27.18 4.81
CA LYS A 383 22.99 27.97 3.61
C LYS A 383 21.49 28.22 3.51
N GLY A 384 21.12 29.50 3.64
CA GLY A 384 19.87 30.08 3.17
C GLY A 384 18.75 30.08 4.19
#